data_AF-A0A948DXL2-F1
#
_entry.id   AF-A0A948DXL2-F1
#
_cell.length_a   1.000
_cell.length_b   1.000
_cell.length_c   1.000
_cell.angle_alpha   90.00
_cell.angle_beta   90.00
_cell.angle_gamma   90.00
#
_symmetry.space_group_name_H-M   'P 1'
#
loop_
_entity.id
_entity.type
_entity.pdbx_description
1 polymer ?
#
loop_
_entity_poly.entity_id
_entity_poly.type
_entity_poly.pdbx_seq_one_letter_code
_entity_poly.pdbx_strand_id
1 'polypeptide(L)'
;MDIKDYKTVNSIKQLTVHPAIEDEKIEDTLDGKAQLLADMLEDQNSIDFFRILVRTTNPERLLDYAHQTRTRSNEKRLHIPKAKYFMSILKRVGINVHFRKDKDGGK
;
A
#
# COMPACT_ATOMS: atom_id res chain seq x y z
N MET A 1 7.20 -39.65 35.13
CA MET A 1 7.37 -39.90 33.68
C MET A 1 6.98 -38.64 32.96
N ASP A 2 7.87 -38.21 32.10
CA ASP A 2 8.03 -36.88 31.53
C ASP A 2 7.48 -36.82 30.08
N ILE A 3 7.37 -35.60 29.56
CA ILE A 3 7.13 -35.18 28.17
C ILE A 3 5.66 -35.14 27.69
N LYS A 4 5.15 -33.91 27.45
CA LYS A 4 4.89 -33.35 26.11
C LYS A 4 4.42 -31.88 26.24
N ASP A 5 5.24 -30.92 25.85
CA ASP A 5 5.39 -30.36 24.50
C ASP A 5 4.40 -29.20 24.22
N TYR A 6 4.97 -28.01 24.27
CA TYR A 6 4.53 -26.66 23.86
C TYR A 6 3.52 -26.61 22.70
N LYS A 7 2.55 -25.68 22.76
CA LYS A 7 2.05 -24.96 21.57
C LYS A 7 1.57 -23.55 21.87
N THR A 8 2.51 -22.64 21.62
CA THR A 8 2.42 -21.27 21.11
C THR A 8 1.03 -20.67 20.88
N VAL A 9 0.84 -19.54 21.55
CA VAL A 9 -0.17 -18.49 21.36
C VAL A 9 -0.29 -18.12 19.87
N ASN A 10 -1.46 -18.31 19.27
CA ASN A 10 -1.77 -17.66 17.99
C ASN A 10 -2.83 -16.58 18.24
N SER A 11 -2.33 -15.38 18.56
CA SER A 11 -3.11 -14.17 18.59
C SER A 11 -3.44 -13.82 17.14
N ILE A 12 -4.53 -14.36 16.61
CA ILE A 12 -5.07 -13.95 15.32
C ILE A 12 -5.62 -12.54 15.56
N LYS A 13 -4.78 -11.52 15.37
CA LYS A 13 -5.26 -10.16 15.17
C LYS A 13 -6.17 -10.23 13.95
N GLN A 14 -7.47 -10.13 14.22
CA GLN A 14 -8.52 -10.01 13.22
C GLN A 14 -8.09 -8.92 12.22
N LEU A 15 -7.65 -9.38 11.05
CA LEU A 15 -7.49 -8.53 9.90
C LEU A 15 -8.91 -8.11 9.53
N THR A 16 -9.24 -6.85 9.76
CA THR A 16 -10.55 -6.29 9.40
C THR A 16 -10.65 -6.38 7.88
N VAL A 17 -11.30 -7.43 7.38
CA VAL A 17 -11.65 -7.57 5.97
C VAL A 17 -12.68 -6.48 5.71
N HIS A 18 -12.24 -5.37 5.10
CA HIS A 18 -13.13 -4.35 4.59
C HIS A 18 -13.86 -4.91 3.36
N PRO A 19 -15.19 -5.12 3.39
CA PRO A 19 -15.94 -5.60 2.25
C PRO A 19 -16.50 -4.38 1.50
N ALA A 20 -15.85 -3.93 0.43
CA ALA A 20 -16.49 -3.09 -0.60
C ALA A 20 -15.51 -2.77 -1.74
N ILE A 21 -15.28 -3.73 -2.65
CA ILE A 21 -15.03 -3.39 -4.06
C ILE A 21 -15.75 -4.47 -4.88
N GLU A 22 -16.94 -4.13 -5.37
CA GLU A 22 -17.69 -4.95 -6.34
C GLU A 22 -16.93 -4.98 -7.68
N ASP A 23 -16.81 -6.18 -8.24
CA ASP A 23 -16.65 -6.49 -9.67
C ASP A 23 -15.68 -5.63 -10.50
N GLU A 24 -14.40 -5.63 -10.16
CA GLU A 24 -13.35 -5.71 -11.16
C GLU A 24 -12.41 -6.84 -10.76
N LYS A 25 -12.13 -7.76 -11.69
CA LYS A 25 -11.06 -8.76 -11.53
C LYS A 25 -9.72 -8.02 -11.50
N ILE A 26 -9.43 -7.35 -10.39
CA ILE A 26 -8.09 -6.89 -10.09
C ILE A 26 -7.32 -8.18 -9.88
N GLU A 27 -6.57 -8.58 -10.90
CA GLU A 27 -5.63 -9.67 -10.77
C GLU A 27 -4.83 -9.42 -9.47
N ASP A 28 -4.68 -10.45 -8.62
CA ASP A 28 -3.84 -10.40 -7.42
C ASP A 28 -2.35 -10.39 -7.81
N THR A 29 -2.02 -9.61 -8.84
CA THR A 29 -0.71 -9.31 -9.34
C THR A 29 -0.26 -7.99 -8.75
N LEU A 30 1.05 -7.82 -8.64
CA LEU A 30 1.62 -6.55 -8.20
C LEU A 30 1.21 -5.40 -9.13
N ASP A 31 1.04 -5.65 -10.43
CA ASP A 31 0.56 -4.64 -11.37
C ASP A 31 -0.90 -4.23 -11.08
N GLY A 32 -1.78 -5.19 -10.82
CA GLY A 32 -3.16 -4.91 -10.39
C GLY A 32 -3.22 -4.08 -9.12
N LYS A 33 -2.36 -4.37 -8.13
CA LYS A 33 -2.26 -3.57 -6.90
C LYS A 33 -1.71 -2.16 -7.12
N ALA A 34 -0.77 -1.99 -8.06
CA ALA A 34 -0.27 -0.68 -8.44
C ALA A 34 -1.36 0.16 -9.14
N GLN A 35 -2.14 -0.47 -10.03
CA GLN A 35 -3.27 0.17 -10.70
C GLN A 35 -4.32 0.62 -9.69
N LEU A 36 -4.68 -0.27 -8.76
CA LEU A 36 -5.62 0.06 -7.68
C LEU A 36 -5.12 1.23 -6.82
N LEU A 37 -3.82 1.32 -6.51
CA LEU A 37 -3.25 2.49 -5.82
C LEU A 37 -3.41 3.78 -6.65
N ALA A 38 -3.14 3.73 -7.95
CA ALA A 38 -3.29 4.89 -8.83
C ALA A 38 -4.74 5.37 -8.89
N ASP A 39 -5.69 4.43 -8.98
CA ASP A 39 -7.13 4.72 -9.02
C ASP A 39 -7.61 5.33 -7.70
N MET A 40 -7.23 4.73 -6.56
CA MET A 40 -7.63 5.22 -5.24
C MET A 40 -7.06 6.60 -4.91
N LEU A 41 -5.86 6.90 -5.40
CA LEU A 41 -5.17 8.17 -5.19
C LEU A 41 -5.45 9.20 -6.31
N GLU A 42 -6.20 8.82 -7.34
CA GLU A 42 -6.50 9.63 -8.52
C GLU A 42 -5.22 10.16 -9.21
N ASP A 43 -4.18 9.34 -9.29
CA ASP A 43 -2.86 9.72 -9.81
C ASP A 43 -2.30 8.68 -10.79
N GLN A 44 -2.91 8.60 -11.97
CA GLN A 44 -2.46 7.72 -13.05
C GLN A 44 -1.07 8.06 -13.58
N ASN A 45 -0.66 9.33 -13.47
CA ASN A 45 0.64 9.78 -13.94
C ASN A 45 1.80 9.16 -13.14
N SER A 46 1.50 8.66 -11.93
CA SER A 46 2.46 8.03 -11.02
C SER A 46 2.38 6.50 -11.02
N ILE A 47 1.74 5.86 -12.02
CA ILE A 47 1.56 4.40 -12.05
C ILE A 47 2.88 3.63 -11.95
N ASP A 48 3.93 4.06 -12.63
CA ASP A 48 5.25 3.41 -12.59
C ASP A 48 5.91 3.55 -11.21
N PHE A 49 5.69 4.67 -10.54
CA PHE A 49 6.09 4.85 -9.14
C PHE A 49 5.37 3.83 -8.25
N PHE A 50 4.06 3.64 -8.41
CA PHE A 50 3.31 2.67 -7.61
C PHE A 50 3.72 1.23 -7.90
N ARG A 51 4.04 0.89 -9.16
CA ARG A 51 4.60 -0.42 -9.54
C ARG A 51 5.91 -0.72 -8.80
N ILE A 52 6.81 0.26 -8.70
CA ILE A 52 8.05 0.10 -7.93
C ILE A 52 7.73 -0.04 -6.44
N LEU A 53 6.76 0.74 -5.94
CA LEU A 53 6.40 0.77 -4.53
C LEU A 53 5.84 -0.59 -4.05
N VAL A 54 4.91 -1.19 -4.79
CA VAL A 54 4.34 -2.50 -4.45
C VAL A 54 5.35 -3.66 -4.61
N ARG A 55 6.38 -3.49 -5.44
CA ARG A 55 7.48 -4.47 -5.57
C ARG A 55 8.50 -4.39 -4.43
N THR A 56 8.66 -3.21 -3.86
CA THR A 56 9.68 -2.94 -2.82
C THR A 56 9.11 -2.93 -1.40
N THR A 57 7.79 -2.83 -1.27
CA THR A 57 7.09 -2.70 0.00
C THR A 57 5.86 -3.62 0.02
N ASN A 58 5.41 -4.02 1.21
CA ASN A 58 4.21 -4.85 1.37
C ASN A 58 2.97 -4.17 0.73
N PRO A 59 2.38 -4.74 -0.34
CA PRO A 59 1.26 -4.15 -1.07
C PRO A 59 0.01 -3.95 -0.22
N GLU A 60 -0.31 -4.88 0.68
CA GLU A 60 -1.50 -4.81 1.53
C GLU A 60 -1.46 -3.58 2.44
N ARG A 61 -0.27 -3.27 2.99
CA ARG A 61 -0.09 -2.07 3.81
C ARG A 61 -0.23 -0.79 2.99
N LEU A 62 0.24 -0.79 1.75
CA LEU A 62 0.10 0.36 0.86
C LEU A 62 -1.37 0.61 0.52
N LEU A 63 -2.14 -0.43 0.24
CA LEU A 63 -3.57 -0.33 -0.02
C LEU A 63 -4.35 0.18 1.20
N ASP A 64 -4.00 -0.27 2.39
CA ASP A 64 -4.57 0.26 3.65
C ASP A 64 -4.32 1.78 3.77
N TYR A 65 -3.09 2.24 3.55
CA TYR A 65 -2.76 3.67 3.59
C TYR A 65 -3.46 4.49 2.49
N ALA A 66 -3.63 3.91 1.30
CA ALA A 66 -4.38 4.54 0.22
C ALA A 66 -5.88 4.62 0.55
N HIS A 67 -6.44 3.59 1.18
CA HIS A 67 -7.81 3.59 1.69
C HIS A 67 -8.01 4.70 2.74
N GLN A 68 -7.13 4.78 3.74
CA GLN A 68 -7.16 5.86 4.74
C GLN A 68 -7.08 7.25 4.11
N THR A 69 -6.26 7.40 3.07
CA THR A 69 -6.14 8.65 2.30
C THR A 69 -7.45 9.01 1.59
N ARG A 70 -8.05 8.05 0.90
CA ARG A 70 -9.33 8.22 0.20
C ARG A 70 -10.46 8.57 1.17
N THR A 71 -10.58 7.85 2.30
CA THR A 71 -11.57 8.14 3.34
C THR A 71 -11.43 9.57 3.87
N ARG A 72 -10.22 9.99 4.25
CA ARG A 72 -9.99 11.36 4.74
C ARG A 72 -10.25 12.42 3.68
N SER A 73 -10.02 12.11 2.40
CA SER A 73 -10.30 13.01 1.30
C SER A 73 -11.80 13.21 1.10
N ASN A 74 -12.56 12.12 1.19
CA ASN A 74 -14.01 12.14 1.05
C ASN A 74 -14.68 12.87 2.23
N GLU A 75 -14.09 12.82 3.42
CA GLU A 75 -14.52 13.60 4.59
C GLU A 75 -14.24 15.12 4.46
N LYS A 76 -13.74 15.61 3.31
CA LYS A 76 -13.31 17.00 3.06
C LYS A 76 -12.26 17.51 4.06
N ARG A 77 -11.52 16.62 4.71
CA ARG A 77 -10.45 16.96 5.66
C ARG A 77 -9.09 17.17 5.00
N LEU A 78 -9.03 17.13 3.67
CA LEU A 78 -7.80 17.24 2.90
C LEU A 78 -7.89 18.41 1.92
N HIS A 79 -7.00 19.39 2.12
CA HIS A 79 -6.78 20.51 1.20
C HIS A 79 -5.62 20.28 0.22
N ILE A 80 -5.03 19.07 0.22
CA ILE A 80 -3.90 18.71 -0.63
C ILE A 80 -4.25 17.48 -1.48
N PRO A 81 -3.56 17.26 -2.62
CA PRO A 81 -3.77 16.09 -3.45
C PRO A 81 -3.59 14.78 -2.66
N LYS A 82 -4.44 13.78 -2.93
CA LYS A 82 -4.43 12.46 -2.28
C LYS A 82 -3.04 11.82 -2.33
N ALA A 83 -2.40 11.79 -3.49
CA ALA A 83 -1.03 11.27 -3.65
C ALA A 83 -0.01 11.97 -2.72
N LYS A 84 -0.08 13.30 -2.56
CA LYS A 84 0.82 14.05 -1.67
C LYS A 84 0.60 13.70 -0.20
N TYR A 85 -0.65 13.49 0.20
CA TYR A 85 -0.97 13.04 1.55
C TYR A 85 -0.53 11.61 1.80
N PHE A 86 -0.78 10.70 0.84
CA PHE A 86 -0.31 9.33 0.87
C PHE A 86 1.21 9.25 1.04
N MET A 87 1.97 10.02 0.26
CA MET A 87 3.42 10.14 0.42
C MET A 87 3.84 10.62 1.82
N SER A 88 3.04 11.49 2.44
CA SER A 88 3.30 11.95 3.80
C SER A 88 3.06 10.85 4.84
N ILE A 89 2.07 9.98 4.63
CA ILE A 89 1.87 8.77 5.44
C ILE A 89 3.08 7.85 5.31
N LEU A 90 3.51 7.55 4.08
CA LEU A 90 4.66 6.67 3.82
C LEU A 90 5.91 7.13 4.56
N LYS A 91 6.22 8.44 4.50
CA LYS A 91 7.33 9.04 5.24
C LYS A 91 7.20 8.86 6.75
N ARG A 92 5.98 9.06 7.29
CA ARG A 92 5.72 8.92 8.74
C ARG A 92 5.91 7.48 9.24
N VAL A 93 5.55 6.49 8.42
CA VAL A 93 5.68 5.07 8.77
C VAL A 93 7.06 4.49 8.42
N GLY A 94 8.01 5.32 7.98
CA GLY A 94 9.38 4.91 7.69
C GLY A 94 9.58 4.23 6.33
N ILE A 95 8.58 4.27 5.44
CA ILE A 95 8.72 3.78 4.07
C ILE A 95 9.40 4.88 3.26
N ASN A 96 10.73 4.83 3.23
CA ASN A 96 11.55 5.70 2.39
C ASN A 96 11.75 5.02 1.03
N VAL A 97 10.99 5.47 0.04
CA VAL A 97 11.15 5.02 -1.35
C VAL A 97 12.43 5.64 -1.91
N HIS A 98 13.56 4.99 -1.66
CA HIS A 98 14.80 5.31 -2.35
C HIS A 98 14.72 4.68 -3.73
N PHE A 99 14.36 5.48 -4.74
CA PHE A 99 14.68 5.13 -6.12
C PHE A 99 16.20 4.99 -6.16
N ARG A 100 16.68 3.75 -6.29
CA ARG A 100 18.03 3.56 -6.79
C ARG A 100 18.02 4.26 -8.14
N LYS A 101 18.68 5.41 -8.20
CA LYS A 101 19.04 6.04 -9.45
C LYS A 101 19.94 5.00 -10.10
N ASP A 102 19.40 4.21 -11.02
CA ASP A 102 20.25 3.38 -11.87
C ASP A 102 21.28 4.35 -12.45
N LYS A 103 22.53 4.14 -12.05
CA LYS A 103 23.68 4.81 -12.64
C LYS A 103 23.85 4.19 -14.02
N ASP A 104 22.99 4.55 -14.96
CA ASP A 104 23.24 4.32 -16.38
C ASP A 104 22.95 5.62 -17.12
N GLY A 105 24.03 6.22 -17.59
CA GLY A 105 24.10 7.62 -18.03
C GLY A 105 25.48 8.23 -17.83
N GLY A 106 26.52 7.40 -17.77
CA GLY A 106 27.86 7.81 -18.15
C GLY A 106 28.04 7.55 -19.64
N LYS A 107 27.93 8.62 -20.43
CA LYS A 107 28.72 8.83 -21.64
C LYS A 107 28.71 10.30 -21.99
#